data_AF-A0A7X2V7U6-F1
#
_entry.id   AF-A0A7X2V7U6-F1
#
_cell.length_a   1.000
_cell.length_b   1.000
_cell.length_c   1.000
_cell.angle_alpha   90.00
_cell.angle_beta   90.00
_cell.angle_gamma   90.00
#
_symmetry.space_group_name_H-M   'P 1'
#
loop_
_entity.id
_entity.type
_entity.pdbx_description
1 polymer ?
#
loop_
_entity_poly.entity_id
_entity_poly.type
_entity_poly.pdbx_seq_one_letter_code
_entity_poly.pdbx_strand_id
1 'polypeptide(L)'
;MTAMTSPKTKKAQRLYSEHEKNKPPKPKGRQTIYDDTTVQGLLQGMHQNTKNVCVLADEGTGTLNQLVTPGMSTLNSSWSGMPIKVERKTSESFTLTGQRMAFLLSIQPGPFQEYRDRKSDLAKAAGLWARTLVCGPLSTIGFRQISRHENTRSDSTQYFARIRELIEKSFESEETEYEEPSEIK
;
A
#
# COMPACT_ATOMS: atom_id res chain seq x y z
N MET A 1 31.54 31.40 34.06
CA MET A 1 31.94 32.16 32.85
C MET A 1 30.98 31.82 31.73
N THR A 2 29.97 32.66 31.49
CA THR A 2 28.99 32.47 30.42
C THR A 2 29.64 32.96 29.13
N ALA A 3 29.99 32.03 28.23
CA ALA A 3 30.58 32.39 26.94
C ALA A 3 29.62 33.33 26.20
N MET A 4 30.03 34.60 26.03
CA MET A 4 29.27 35.57 25.26
C MET A 4 29.24 35.11 23.80
N THR A 5 28.11 34.56 23.38
CA THR A 5 27.89 34.07 22.03
C THR A 5 28.04 35.24 21.05
N SER A 6 29.00 35.14 20.13
CA SER A 6 29.31 36.18 19.14
C SER A 6 28.04 36.65 18.40
N PRO A 7 27.94 37.94 18.03
CA PRO A 7 26.80 38.48 17.26
C PRO A 7 26.54 37.70 15.96
N LYS A 8 27.59 37.17 15.33
CA LYS A 8 27.48 36.31 14.14
C LYS A 8 26.81 34.97 14.47
N THR A 9 27.11 34.37 15.62
CA THR A 9 26.52 33.11 16.08
C THR A 9 25.04 33.27 16.40
N LYS A 10 24.65 34.39 17.05
CA LYS A 10 23.24 34.70 17.31
C LYS A 10 22.43 34.90 16.02
N LYS A 11 23.02 35.60 15.03
CA LYS A 11 22.39 35.77 13.71
C LYS A 11 22.21 34.44 12.98
N ALA A 12 23.23 33.59 12.99
CA ALA A 12 23.16 32.26 12.38
C ALA A 12 22.09 31.36 13.05
N GLN A 13 21.99 31.37 14.38
CA GLN A 13 20.96 30.62 15.11
C GLN A 13 19.54 31.09 14.76
N ARG A 14 19.34 32.41 14.62
CA ARG A 14 18.03 32.96 14.23
C ARG A 14 17.64 32.54 12.82
N LEU A 15 18.55 32.66 11.86
CA LEU A 15 18.32 32.24 10.48
C LEU A 15 18.06 30.73 10.38
N TYR A 16 18.78 29.92 11.15
CA TYR A 16 18.54 28.48 11.22
C TYR A 16 17.15 28.17 11.77
N SER A 17 16.74 28.81 12.87
CA SER A 17 15.41 28.61 13.44
C SER A 17 14.28 29.08 12.53
N GLU A 18 14.45 30.21 11.83
CA GLU A 18 13.51 30.69 10.82
C GLU A 18 13.44 29.72 9.62
N HIS A 19 14.58 29.16 9.18
CA HIS A 19 14.62 28.16 8.11
C HIS A 19 13.98 26.83 8.51
N GLU A 20 14.20 26.34 9.74
CA GLU A 20 13.52 25.13 10.22
C GLU A 20 12.00 25.30 10.32
N LYS A 21 11.53 26.48 10.76
CA LYS A 21 10.09 26.79 10.79
C LYS A 21 9.47 26.85 9.39
N ASN A 22 10.23 27.31 8.41
CA ASN A 22 9.81 27.41 7.01
C ASN A 22 10.21 26.19 6.17
N LYS A 23 10.58 25.08 6.80
CA LYS A 23 10.96 23.87 6.07
C LYS A 23 9.72 23.35 5.32
N PRO A 24 9.77 23.21 3.99
CA PRO A 24 8.63 22.70 3.24
C PRO A 24 8.34 21.24 3.66
N PRO A 25 7.06 20.82 3.62
CA PRO A 25 6.71 19.44 3.84
C PRO A 25 7.46 18.56 2.83
N LYS A 26 7.94 17.39 3.28
CA LYS A 26 8.65 16.47 2.39
C LYS A 26 7.70 16.07 1.25
N PRO A 27 8.11 16.21 -0.03
CA PRO A 27 7.27 15.78 -1.13
C PRO A 27 7.00 14.28 -1.00
N LYS A 28 5.76 13.88 -1.22
CA LYS A 28 5.39 12.48 -1.17
C LYS A 28 5.82 11.76 -2.45
N GLY A 29 6.28 10.52 -2.30
CA GLY A 29 6.57 9.66 -3.44
C GLY A 29 5.29 9.16 -4.13
N ARG A 30 5.43 8.58 -5.34
CA ARG A 30 4.33 8.00 -6.12
C ARG A 30 4.37 6.46 -6.18
N GLN A 31 5.01 5.81 -5.21
CA GLN A 31 5.08 4.36 -5.16
C GLN A 31 3.73 3.74 -4.77
N THR A 32 3.08 3.12 -5.75
CA THR A 32 1.78 2.44 -5.60
C THR A 32 1.91 0.93 -5.42
N ILE A 33 2.94 0.30 -6.00
CA ILE A 33 3.12 -1.16 -5.98
C ILE A 33 4.12 -1.55 -4.90
N TYR A 34 3.76 -2.57 -4.13
CA TYR A 34 4.59 -3.18 -3.10
C TYR A 34 4.68 -4.68 -3.32
N ASP A 35 5.88 -5.21 -3.12
CA ASP A 35 6.19 -6.63 -3.04
C ASP A 35 7.16 -6.83 -1.88
N ASP A 36 7.17 -8.04 -1.31
CA ASP A 36 8.02 -8.44 -0.17
C ASP A 36 8.13 -7.37 0.94
N THR A 37 6.99 -6.98 1.49
CA THR A 37 6.93 -5.97 2.55
C THR A 37 6.22 -6.50 3.78
N THR A 38 6.47 -5.86 4.93
CA THR A 38 5.73 -6.11 6.15
C THR A 38 4.52 -5.17 6.22
N VAL A 39 3.52 -5.49 7.05
CA VAL A 39 2.37 -4.59 7.29
C VAL A 39 2.85 -3.19 7.73
N GLN A 40 3.88 -3.12 8.58
CA GLN A 40 4.43 -1.85 9.05
C GLN A 40 5.19 -1.09 7.97
N GLY A 41 5.95 -1.80 7.13
CA GLY A 41 6.63 -1.24 5.96
C GLY A 41 5.62 -0.68 4.95
N LEU A 42 4.55 -1.42 4.69
CA LEU A 42 3.46 -0.99 3.82
C LEU A 42 2.78 0.28 4.32
N LEU A 43 2.36 0.30 5.59
CA LEU A 43 1.71 1.48 6.19
C LEU A 43 2.62 2.72 6.18
N GLN A 44 3.91 2.52 6.43
CA GLN A 44 4.89 3.60 6.34
C GLN A 44 5.06 4.08 4.90
N GLY A 45 5.14 3.16 3.94
CA GLY A 45 5.18 3.47 2.52
C GLY A 45 3.95 4.29 2.09
N MET A 46 2.76 3.90 2.53
CA MET A 46 1.52 4.64 2.26
C MET A 46 1.54 6.05 2.84
N HIS A 47 2.09 6.21 4.05
CA HIS A 47 2.19 7.52 4.68
C HIS A 47 3.14 8.47 3.93
N GLN A 48 4.30 7.92 3.50
CA GLN A 48 5.37 8.68 2.85
C GLN A 48 5.16 8.89 1.34
N ASN A 49 4.37 8.03 0.71
CA ASN A 49 4.13 8.02 -0.72
C ASN A 49 2.66 8.36 -1.01
N THR A 50 1.88 7.39 -1.48
CA THR A 50 0.46 7.55 -1.82
C THR A 50 -0.41 6.70 -0.90
N LYS A 51 -1.63 7.16 -0.66
CA LYS A 51 -2.63 6.45 0.13
C LYS A 51 -3.25 5.26 -0.63
N ASN A 52 -3.06 5.19 -1.95
CA ASN A 52 -3.62 4.18 -2.84
C ASN A 52 -2.54 3.19 -3.27
N VAL A 53 -2.58 1.97 -2.75
CA VAL A 53 -1.50 0.99 -2.97
C VAL A 53 -2.01 -0.40 -3.36
N CYS A 54 -1.17 -1.16 -4.05
CA CYS A 54 -1.42 -2.55 -4.42
C CYS A 54 -0.23 -3.42 -3.99
N VAL A 55 -0.51 -4.52 -3.30
CA VAL A 55 0.48 -5.55 -3.01
C VAL A 55 0.43 -6.60 -4.12
N LEU A 56 1.49 -6.76 -4.89
CA LEU A 56 1.54 -7.67 -6.03
C LEU A 56 2.67 -8.68 -5.82
N ALA A 57 2.35 -9.98 -5.91
CA ALA A 57 3.34 -11.05 -5.80
C ALA A 57 3.01 -12.20 -6.76
N ASP A 58 3.99 -12.62 -7.54
CA ASP A 58 3.92 -13.78 -8.44
C ASP A 58 4.20 -15.11 -7.72
N GLU A 59 4.90 -15.07 -6.59
CA GLU A 59 5.03 -16.16 -5.60
C GLU A 59 4.40 -15.76 -4.25
N GLY A 60 3.10 -15.49 -4.28
CA GLY A 60 2.36 -14.88 -3.18
C GLY A 60 2.19 -15.73 -1.92
N THR A 61 2.77 -16.93 -1.82
CA THR A 61 2.71 -17.77 -0.60
C THR A 61 3.31 -17.03 0.60
N GLY A 62 4.48 -16.40 0.40
CA GLY A 62 5.16 -15.63 1.44
C GLY A 62 4.31 -14.45 1.88
N THR A 63 3.89 -13.62 0.93
CA THR A 63 3.04 -12.44 1.13
C THR A 63 1.71 -12.79 1.80
N LEU A 64 1.07 -13.89 1.41
CA LEU A 64 -0.17 -14.35 2.04
C LEU A 64 0.05 -14.64 3.53
N ASN A 65 1.13 -15.35 3.88
CA ASN A 65 1.41 -15.77 5.25
C ASN A 65 1.98 -14.65 6.13
N GLN A 66 2.80 -13.76 5.58
CA GLN A 66 3.58 -12.79 6.36
C GLN A 66 2.98 -11.39 6.37
N LEU A 67 2.21 -11.02 5.33
CA LEU A 67 1.58 -9.70 5.23
C LEU A 67 0.05 -9.80 5.31
N VAL A 68 -0.57 -10.60 4.44
CA VAL A 68 -2.04 -10.58 4.32
C VAL A 68 -2.68 -11.17 5.56
N THR A 69 -2.26 -12.35 5.98
CA THR A 69 -2.86 -13.05 7.13
C THR A 69 -2.63 -12.32 8.46
N PRO A 70 -1.42 -11.84 8.80
CA PRO A 70 -1.22 -11.09 10.04
C PRO A 70 -1.85 -9.68 9.95
N GLY A 71 -1.93 -9.11 8.76
CA GLY A 71 -2.44 -7.77 8.49
C GLY A 71 -3.94 -7.66 8.20
N MET A 72 -4.72 -8.75 8.27
CA MET A 72 -6.12 -8.76 7.78
C MET A 72 -6.99 -7.64 8.36
N SER A 73 -6.83 -7.30 9.64
CA SER A 73 -7.58 -6.20 10.26
C SER A 73 -7.27 -4.84 9.60
N THR A 74 -5.99 -4.58 9.36
CA THR A 74 -5.50 -3.39 8.65
C THR A 74 -6.02 -3.35 7.22
N LEU A 75 -5.96 -4.48 6.50
CA LEU A 75 -6.48 -4.63 5.15
C LEU A 75 -7.99 -4.33 5.09
N ASN A 76 -8.75 -4.96 5.97
CA ASN A 76 -10.19 -4.76 6.10
C ASN A 76 -10.57 -3.31 6.41
N SER A 77 -9.79 -2.65 7.29
CA SER A 77 -9.98 -1.24 7.62
C SER A 77 -9.71 -0.35 6.42
N SER A 78 -8.64 -0.62 5.66
CA SER A 78 -8.30 0.06 4.41
C SER A 78 -9.41 -0.08 3.35
N TRP A 79 -9.94 -1.28 3.14
CA TRP A 79 -11.05 -1.51 2.22
C TRP A 79 -12.35 -0.82 2.64
N SER A 80 -12.55 -0.64 3.94
CA SER A 80 -13.73 0.06 4.47
C SER A 80 -13.53 1.58 4.53
N GLY A 81 -12.35 2.10 4.16
CA GLY A 81 -12.00 3.52 4.26
C GLY A 81 -11.86 4.03 5.70
N MET A 82 -11.78 3.13 6.69
CA MET A 82 -11.66 3.50 8.09
C MET A 82 -10.26 4.06 8.38
N PRO A 83 -10.11 5.12 9.18
CA PRO A 83 -8.80 5.64 9.55
C PRO A 83 -7.95 4.57 10.25
N ILE A 84 -6.67 4.49 9.90
CA ILE A 84 -5.70 3.59 10.54
C ILE A 84 -4.70 4.46 11.30
N LYS A 85 -4.73 4.36 12.63
CA LYS A 85 -3.75 5.02 13.50
C LYS A 85 -2.56 4.09 13.73
N VAL A 86 -1.36 4.57 13.40
CA VAL A 86 -0.10 3.85 13.60
C VAL A 86 0.67 4.57 14.69
N GLU A 87 0.70 3.97 15.88
CA GLU A 87 1.48 4.47 17.01
C GLU A 87 2.86 3.80 17.05
N ARG A 88 3.92 4.60 17.23
CA ARG A 88 5.30 4.13 17.30
C ARG A 88 6.01 4.74 18.49
N LYS A 89 6.80 3.92 19.20
CA LYS A 89 7.61 4.38 20.34
C LYS A 89 8.84 5.19 19.91
N THR A 90 9.44 4.82 18.79
CA THR A 90 10.77 5.30 18.37
C THR A 90 10.74 6.22 17.15
N SER A 91 9.59 6.35 16.49
CA SER A 91 9.39 7.21 15.32
C SER A 91 8.05 7.92 15.42
N GLU A 92 7.83 8.87 14.53
CA GLU A 92 6.60 9.64 14.48
C GLU A 92 5.38 8.74 14.27
N SER A 93 4.35 8.96 15.08
CA SER A 93 3.06 8.30 14.94
C SER A 93 2.24 9.04 13.89
N PHE A 94 1.50 8.31 13.06
CA PHE A 94 0.74 8.89 11.96
C PHE A 94 -0.63 8.25 11.82
N THR A 95 -1.54 8.96 11.15
CA THR A 95 -2.87 8.44 10.80
C THR A 95 -3.01 8.40 9.29
N LEU A 96 -3.45 7.26 8.76
CA LEU A 96 -3.87 7.13 7.37
C LEU A 96 -5.38 7.32 7.31
N THR A 97 -5.83 8.26 6.49
CA THR A 97 -7.25 8.54 6.20
C THR A 97 -7.48 8.46 4.70
N GLY A 98 -8.62 7.91 4.28
CA GLY A 98 -8.98 7.83 2.86
C GLY A 98 -8.13 6.83 2.06
N GLN A 99 -7.32 6.01 2.72
CA GLN A 99 -6.46 5.03 2.08
C GLN A 99 -7.22 3.92 1.38
N ARG A 100 -6.64 3.38 0.31
CA ARG A 100 -7.17 2.23 -0.42
C ARG A 100 -6.04 1.25 -0.66
N MET A 101 -6.35 -0.02 -0.48
CA MET A 101 -5.42 -1.10 -0.72
C MET A 101 -6.04 -2.16 -1.61
N ALA A 102 -5.23 -2.75 -2.48
CA ALA A 102 -5.56 -3.99 -3.18
C ALA A 102 -4.41 -4.98 -2.99
N PHE A 103 -4.67 -6.25 -3.25
CA PHE A 103 -3.59 -7.19 -3.49
C PHE A 103 -3.93 -8.14 -4.62
N LEU A 104 -2.89 -8.61 -5.32
CA LEU A 104 -2.96 -9.64 -6.34
C LEU A 104 -1.84 -10.64 -6.09
N LEU A 105 -2.22 -11.86 -5.74
CA LEU A 105 -1.28 -12.93 -5.39
C LEU A 105 -1.46 -14.09 -6.35
N SER A 106 -0.38 -14.48 -7.02
CA SER A 106 -0.31 -15.77 -7.71
C SER A 106 0.28 -16.80 -6.76
N ILE A 107 -0.43 -17.89 -6.52
CA ILE A 107 -0.02 -18.93 -5.56
C ILE A 107 -0.22 -20.29 -6.20
N GLN A 108 0.79 -21.15 -6.09
CA GLN A 108 0.71 -22.52 -6.58
C GLN A 108 -0.35 -23.31 -5.78
N PRO A 109 -1.09 -24.25 -6.41
CA PRO A 109 -2.17 -24.97 -5.74
C PRO A 109 -1.75 -25.70 -4.45
N GLY A 110 -0.56 -26.32 -4.43
CA GLY A 110 -0.04 -27.05 -3.26
C GLY A 110 0.13 -26.15 -2.03
N PRO A 111 0.97 -25.10 -2.10
CA PRO A 111 1.11 -24.12 -1.02
C PRO A 111 -0.20 -23.45 -0.59
N PHE A 112 -1.10 -23.17 -1.55
CA PHE A 112 -2.42 -22.62 -1.21
C PHE A 112 -3.28 -23.61 -0.43
N GLN A 113 -3.24 -24.91 -0.78
CA GLN A 113 -3.95 -25.95 -0.04
C GLN A 113 -3.40 -26.07 1.39
N GLU A 114 -2.08 -26.06 1.57
CA GLU A 114 -1.45 -26.07 2.90
C GLU A 114 -1.87 -24.86 3.74
N TYR A 115 -1.96 -23.67 3.13
CA TYR A 115 -2.50 -22.49 3.79
C TYR A 115 -3.94 -22.70 4.23
N ARG A 116 -4.78 -23.26 3.34
CA ARG A 116 -6.19 -23.48 3.64
C ARG A 116 -6.38 -24.40 4.85
N ASP A 117 -5.64 -25.50 4.89
CA ASP A 117 -5.73 -26.49 5.96
C ASP A 117 -5.32 -25.91 7.33
N ARG A 118 -4.41 -24.94 7.36
CA ARG A 118 -3.86 -24.39 8.60
C ARG A 118 -4.49 -23.07 9.06
N LYS A 119 -4.94 -22.22 8.13
CA LYS A 119 -5.27 -20.81 8.39
C LYS A 119 -6.60 -20.36 7.78
N SER A 120 -7.27 -21.18 6.96
CA SER A 120 -8.50 -20.76 6.27
C SER A 120 -9.61 -20.34 7.22
N ASP A 121 -9.78 -21.03 8.35
CA ASP A 121 -10.86 -20.72 9.30
C ASP A 121 -10.67 -19.33 9.91
N LEU A 122 -9.43 -18.97 10.23
CA LEU A 122 -9.08 -17.63 10.68
C LEU A 122 -9.37 -16.58 9.59
N ALA A 123 -8.92 -16.83 8.37
CA ALA A 123 -9.16 -15.93 7.24
C ALA A 123 -10.67 -15.76 6.93
N LYS A 124 -11.45 -16.83 7.07
CA LYS A 124 -12.91 -16.81 6.93
C LYS A 124 -13.56 -16.00 8.04
N ALA A 125 -13.22 -16.28 9.30
CA ALA A 125 -13.78 -15.60 10.46
C ALA A 125 -13.43 -14.10 10.48
N ALA A 126 -12.23 -13.74 10.04
CA ALA A 126 -11.80 -12.34 9.87
C ALA A 126 -12.43 -11.66 8.63
N GLY A 127 -13.17 -12.39 7.80
CA GLY A 127 -13.83 -11.86 6.61
C GLY A 127 -12.89 -11.52 5.45
N LEU A 128 -11.69 -12.09 5.42
CA LEU A 128 -10.75 -11.94 4.30
C LEU A 128 -11.36 -12.52 3.01
N TRP A 129 -11.88 -13.74 3.08
CA TRP A 129 -12.46 -14.42 1.92
C TRP A 129 -13.73 -13.79 1.37
N ALA A 130 -14.46 -13.03 2.20
CA ALA A 130 -15.61 -12.28 1.73
C ALA A 130 -15.21 -11.07 0.86
N ARG A 131 -13.93 -10.68 0.87
CA ARG A 131 -13.40 -9.49 0.18
C ARG A 131 -12.39 -9.82 -0.91
N THR A 132 -12.16 -11.11 -1.18
CA THR A 132 -11.16 -11.55 -2.14
C THR A 132 -11.80 -12.46 -3.19
N LEU A 133 -11.35 -12.31 -4.42
CA LEU A 133 -11.70 -13.23 -5.50
C LEU A 133 -10.59 -14.28 -5.62
N VAL A 134 -10.90 -15.50 -5.19
CA VAL A 134 -10.01 -16.65 -5.37
C VAL A 134 -10.42 -17.36 -6.65
N CYS A 135 -9.51 -17.41 -7.63
CA CYS A 135 -9.69 -18.16 -8.87
C CYS A 135 -8.52 -19.13 -9.06
N GLY A 136 -8.79 -20.27 -9.68
CA GLY A 136 -7.79 -21.27 -9.99
C GLY A 136 -8.24 -22.11 -11.18
N PRO A 137 -7.34 -22.40 -12.14
CA PRO A 137 -7.69 -23.25 -13.27
C PRO A 137 -7.92 -24.69 -12.79
N LEU A 138 -8.84 -25.40 -13.45
CA LEU A 138 -8.96 -26.84 -13.29
C LEU A 138 -7.68 -27.52 -13.78
N SER A 139 -7.26 -28.58 -13.09
CA SER A 139 -6.13 -29.40 -13.55
C SER A 139 -6.47 -30.00 -14.91
N THR A 140 -5.62 -29.75 -15.90
CA THR A 140 -5.70 -30.37 -17.23
C THR A 140 -4.77 -31.58 -17.37
N ILE A 141 -4.10 -31.99 -16.29
CA ILE A 141 -3.19 -33.16 -16.30
C ILE A 141 -4.00 -34.40 -16.68
N GLY A 142 -3.56 -35.10 -17.74
CA GLY A 142 -4.26 -36.27 -18.30
C GLY A 142 -5.33 -35.96 -19.35
N PHE A 143 -5.73 -34.69 -19.51
CA PHE A 143 -6.80 -34.25 -20.41
C PHE A 143 -6.37 -33.15 -21.40
N ARG A 144 -5.07 -32.86 -21.52
CA ARG A 144 -4.58 -31.82 -22.45
C ARG A 144 -4.80 -32.25 -23.89
N GLN A 145 -5.84 -31.70 -24.51
CA GLN A 145 -6.00 -31.74 -25.96
C GLN A 145 -5.22 -30.57 -26.57
N ILE A 146 -4.33 -30.86 -27.51
CA ILE A 146 -3.64 -29.83 -28.29
C ILE A 146 -4.62 -29.36 -29.36
N SER A 147 -5.36 -28.29 -29.11
CA SER A 147 -6.12 -27.58 -30.14
C SER A 147 -5.30 -26.39 -30.65
N ARG A 148 -5.17 -26.27 -31.98
CA ARG A 148 -4.73 -25.01 -32.63
C ARG A 148 -5.87 -24.02 -32.56
N HIS A 149 -6.15 -23.47 -31.37
CA HIS A 149 -6.90 -22.23 -31.31
C HIS A 149 -5.94 -21.11 -31.68
N GLU A 150 -6.30 -20.33 -32.70
CA GLU A 150 -5.72 -19.01 -32.88
C GLU A 150 -6.06 -18.21 -31.62
N ASN A 151 -5.04 -17.88 -30.82
CA ASN A 151 -5.21 -16.97 -29.70
C ASN A 151 -5.57 -15.60 -30.28
N THR A 152 -6.86 -15.32 -30.44
CA THR A 152 -7.34 -13.95 -30.66
C THR A 152 -7.12 -13.19 -29.36
N ARG A 153 -5.92 -12.63 -29.20
CA ARG A 153 -5.68 -11.60 -28.18
C ARG A 153 -6.56 -10.42 -28.54
N SER A 154 -7.52 -10.11 -27.67
CA SER A 154 -8.25 -8.86 -27.76
C SER A 154 -7.28 -7.69 -27.62
N ASP A 155 -7.54 -6.60 -28.35
CA ASP A 155 -6.80 -5.36 -28.18
C ASP A 155 -7.02 -4.83 -26.76
N SER A 156 -5.93 -4.72 -26.01
CA SER A 156 -5.93 -4.28 -24.60
C SER A 156 -5.65 -2.78 -24.46
N THR A 157 -5.49 -2.06 -25.57
CA THR A 157 -5.21 -0.62 -25.58
C THR A 157 -6.23 0.18 -24.77
N GLN A 158 -7.52 -0.07 -24.97
CA GLN A 158 -8.58 0.65 -24.23
C GLN A 158 -8.54 0.37 -22.73
N TYR A 159 -8.22 -0.87 -22.34
CA TYR A 159 -8.06 -1.24 -20.94
C TYR A 159 -6.89 -0.48 -20.30
N PHE A 160 -5.72 -0.50 -20.93
CA PHE A 160 -4.55 0.20 -20.40
C PHE A 160 -4.73 1.72 -20.39
N ALA A 161 -5.41 2.28 -21.39
CA ALA A 161 -5.76 3.70 -21.40
C ALA A 161 -6.65 4.06 -20.20
N ARG A 162 -7.67 3.25 -19.92
CA ARG A 162 -8.55 3.46 -18.77
C ARG A 162 -7.82 3.34 -17.44
N ILE A 163 -6.94 2.34 -17.28
CA ILE A 163 -6.15 2.19 -16.05
C ILE A 163 -5.23 3.39 -15.84
N ARG A 164 -4.56 3.88 -16.89
CA ARG A 164 -3.70 5.08 -16.80
C ARG A 164 -4.49 6.30 -16.35
N GLU A 165 -5.64 6.56 -16.99
CA GLU A 165 -6.52 7.68 -16.63
C GLU A 165 -6.94 7.62 -15.15
N LEU A 166 -7.28 6.44 -14.64
CA LEU A 166 -7.67 6.26 -13.24
C LEU A 166 -6.51 6.50 -12.26
N ILE A 167 -5.30 6.07 -12.61
CA ILE A 167 -4.10 6.29 -11.80
C ILE A 167 -3.76 7.79 -11.76
N GLU A 168 -3.80 8.48 -12.89
CA GLU A 168 -3.55 9.93 -12.97
C GLU A 168 -4.55 10.72 -12.11
N LYS A 169 -5.85 10.42 -12.24
CA LYS A 169 -6.90 11.02 -11.39
C LYS A 169 -6.67 10.77 -9.90
N SER A 170 -6.15 9.61 -9.53
CA SER A 170 -5.87 9.31 -8.12
C SER A 170 -4.77 10.21 -7.56
N PHE A 171 -3.73 10.53 -8.34
CA PHE A 171 -2.67 11.43 -7.91
C PHE A 171 -3.13 12.90 -7.84
N GLU A 172 -3.93 13.35 -8.81
CA GLU A 172 -4.50 14.71 -8.81
C GLU A 172 -5.38 14.95 -7.57
N SER A 173 -6.20 13.96 -7.19
CA SER A 173 -7.06 14.04 -6.01
C SER A 173 -6.27 14.10 -4.70
N GLU A 174 -5.09 13.49 -4.65
CA GLU A 174 -4.21 13.59 -3.49
C GLU A 174 -3.56 14.97 -3.42
N GLU A 175 -3.11 15.53 -4.55
CA GLU A 175 -2.49 16.87 -4.61
C GLU A 175 -3.45 17.99 -4.16
N THR A 176 -4.74 17.91 -4.51
CA THR A 176 -5.75 18.88 -4.09
C THR A 176 -6.07 18.83 -2.59
N GLU A 177 -5.97 17.66 -1.95
CA GLU A 177 -6.18 17.50 -0.50
C GLU A 177 -5.05 18.14 0.33
N TYR A 178 -3.87 18.39 -0.26
CA TYR A 178 -2.76 19.10 0.41
C TYR A 178 -2.81 20.62 0.25
N GLU A 179 -3.53 21.14 -0.75
CA GLU A 179 -3.65 22.58 -0.98
C GLU A 179 -4.66 23.27 -0.07
N GLU A 180 -5.63 22.53 0.50
CA GLU A 180 -6.43 23.01 1.63
C GLU A 180 -5.65 22.77 2.92
N PRO A 181 -5.06 23.80 3.56
CA PRO A 181 -4.42 23.61 4.84
C PRO A 181 -5.50 23.18 5.81
N SER A 182 -5.29 22.05 6.48
CA SER A 182 -6.07 21.71 7.66
C SER A 182 -5.92 22.86 8.65
N GLU A 183 -6.94 23.72 8.72
CA GLU A 183 -7.11 24.65 9.82
C GLU A 183 -7.24 23.80 11.09
N ILE A 184 -6.12 23.63 11.78
CA ILE A 184 -6.09 23.06 13.11
C ILE A 184 -6.79 24.08 14.03
N LYS A 185 -8.04 23.79 14.40
CA LYS A 185 -8.72 24.40 15.55
C LYS A 185 -8.15 23.89 16.86
#